data_AF-U2QTQ6-F1
#
_entry.id   AF-U2QTQ6-F1
#
_cell.length_a   1.000
_cell.length_b   1.000
_cell.length_c   1.000
_cell.angle_alpha   90.00
_cell.angle_beta   90.00
_cell.angle_gamma   90.00
#
_symmetry.space_group_name_H-M   'P 1'
#
loop_
_entity.id
_entity.type
_entity.pdbx_description
1 polymer ?
#
loop_
_entity_poly.entity_id
_entity_poly.type
_entity_poly.pdbx_seq_one_letter_code
_entity_poly.pdbx_strand_id
1 'polypeptide(L)'
;MLKKNKLYIISVLFLIIPTVYILNNSIRLFTVFIGIIALIILVTKLNVEPFISILLISIIMGLVLGLSPIEIIDSIEKGNGALLGHLSLILGLGAMLGTLLNTSKAAEITDEVIKLTSKFNISVLLISFIVAAMLRIALGSSTVSAITILAVIQPKLFYGISYA
;
A
#
# COMPACT_ATOMS: atom_id res chain seq x y z
N MET A 1 -10.41 -14.05 -63.27
CA MET A 1 -9.71 -14.69 -62.12
C MET A 1 -9.05 -13.70 -61.14
N LEU A 2 -8.67 -12.47 -61.53
CA LEU A 2 -7.90 -11.53 -60.69
C LEU A 2 -8.64 -10.86 -59.51
N LYS A 3 -9.98 -10.80 -59.52
CA LYS A 3 -10.78 -10.11 -58.47
C LYS A 3 -10.89 -10.90 -57.16
N LYS A 4 -10.76 -12.24 -57.22
CA LYS A 4 -10.91 -13.16 -56.07
C LYS A 4 -9.69 -13.13 -55.13
N ASN A 5 -8.50 -12.87 -55.68
CA ASN A 5 -7.24 -12.80 -54.93
C ASN A 5 -7.16 -11.53 -54.06
N LYS A 6 -7.71 -10.42 -54.55
CA LYS A 6 -7.74 -9.14 -53.83
C LYS A 6 -8.67 -9.19 -52.60
N LEU A 7 -9.79 -9.92 -52.69
CA LEU A 7 -10.70 -10.15 -51.54
C LEU A 7 -10.06 -11.05 -50.47
N TYR A 8 -9.30 -12.07 -50.85
CA TYR A 8 -8.65 -12.98 -49.90
C TYR A 8 -7.60 -12.24 -49.04
N ILE A 9 -6.82 -11.35 -49.66
CA ILE A 9 -5.84 -10.50 -48.96
C ILE A 9 -6.52 -9.57 -47.96
N ILE A 10 -7.68 -9.00 -48.32
CA ILE A 10 -8.46 -8.13 -47.43
C ILE A 10 -9.03 -8.91 -46.23
N SER A 11 -9.54 -10.14 -46.45
CA SER A 11 -10.05 -10.99 -45.37
C SER A 11 -8.96 -11.47 -44.42
N VAL A 12 -7.77 -11.82 -44.93
CA VAL A 12 -6.63 -12.25 -44.10
C VAL A 12 -6.09 -11.09 -43.27
N LEU A 13 -6.00 -9.88 -43.84
CA LEU A 13 -5.53 -8.69 -43.11
C LEU A 13 -6.48 -8.30 -41.95
N PHE A 14 -7.79 -8.43 -42.14
CA PHE A 14 -8.79 -8.14 -41.11
C PHE A 14 -8.73 -9.13 -39.93
N LEU A 15 -8.27 -10.35 -40.16
CA LEU A 15 -8.10 -11.37 -39.10
C LEU A 15 -6.81 -11.18 -38.30
N ILE A 16 -5.72 -10.73 -38.95
CA ILE A 16 -4.39 -10.59 -38.35
C ILE A 16 -4.31 -9.38 -37.38
N ILE A 17 -4.94 -8.26 -37.72
CA ILE A 17 -4.93 -7.04 -36.88
C ILE A 17 -5.42 -7.31 -35.44
N PRO A 18 -6.60 -7.93 -35.22
CA PRO A 18 -7.07 -8.22 -33.87
C PRO A 18 -6.25 -9.30 -33.16
N THR A 19 -5.70 -10.29 -33.87
CA THR A 19 -4.84 -11.32 -33.24
C THR A 19 -3.52 -10.74 -32.75
N VAL A 20 -2.90 -9.82 -33.50
CA VAL A 20 -1.68 -9.12 -33.07
C VAL A 20 -1.96 -8.21 -31.87
N TYR A 21 -3.12 -7.54 -31.84
CA TYR A 21 -3.51 -6.67 -30.72
C TYR A 21 -3.72 -7.46 -29.41
N ILE A 22 -4.38 -8.62 -29.49
CA ILE A 22 -4.60 -9.52 -28.34
C ILE A 22 -3.26 -10.05 -27.82
N LEU A 23 -2.36 -10.47 -28.72
CA LEU A 23 -1.07 -11.03 -28.34
C LEU A 23 -0.18 -10.01 -27.62
N ASN A 24 -0.17 -8.76 -28.08
CA ASN A 24 0.60 -7.69 -27.43
C ASN A 24 0.11 -7.40 -26.00
N ASN A 25 -1.21 -7.42 -25.77
CA ASN A 25 -1.78 -7.22 -24.44
C ASN A 25 -1.46 -8.38 -23.48
N SER A 26 -1.47 -9.63 -23.97
CA SER A 26 -1.08 -10.80 -23.16
C SER A 26 0.37 -10.73 -22.69
N ILE A 27 1.29 -10.27 -23.53
CA ILE A 27 2.72 -10.12 -23.19
C ILE A 27 2.90 -9.04 -22.10
N ARG A 28 2.20 -7.91 -22.22
CA ARG A 28 2.24 -6.83 -21.23
C ARG A 28 1.76 -7.28 -19.85
N LEU A 29 0.68 -8.06 -19.80
CA LEU A 29 0.17 -8.62 -18.54
C LEU A 29 1.17 -9.57 -17.88
N PHE A 30 1.84 -10.40 -18.68
CA PHE A 30 2.88 -11.30 -18.17
C PHE A 30 4.08 -10.54 -17.61
N THR A 31 4.51 -9.47 -18.29
CA THR A 31 5.56 -8.57 -17.80
C THR A 31 5.20 -7.93 -16.46
N VAL A 32 3.96 -7.45 -16.31
CA VAL A 32 3.49 -6.88 -15.03
C VAL A 32 3.47 -7.95 -13.93
N PHE A 33 3.05 -9.17 -14.24
CA PHE A 33 3.05 -10.27 -13.28
C PHE A 33 4.46 -10.58 -12.75
N ILE A 34 5.46 -10.60 -13.64
CA ILE A 34 6.86 -10.72 -13.26
C ILE A 34 7.30 -9.53 -12.39
N GLY A 35 6.88 -8.31 -12.73
CA GLY A 35 7.15 -7.10 -11.94
C GLY A 35 6.62 -7.20 -10.51
N ILE A 36 5.40 -7.74 -10.31
CA ILE A 36 4.81 -7.96 -8.98
C ILE A 36 5.63 -8.97 -8.18
N ILE A 37 6.02 -10.09 -8.80
CA ILE A 37 6.86 -11.09 -8.15
C ILE A 37 8.21 -10.48 -7.73
N ALA A 38 8.83 -9.70 -8.63
CA ALA A 38 10.08 -9.02 -8.35
C ALA A 38 9.95 -8.04 -7.17
N LEU A 39 8.84 -7.27 -7.12
CA LEU A 39 8.53 -6.37 -6.00
C LEU A 39 8.42 -7.13 -4.68
N ILE A 40 7.65 -8.23 -4.66
CA ILE A 40 7.48 -9.07 -3.46
C ILE A 40 8.83 -9.60 -2.99
N ILE A 41 9.68 -10.08 -3.90
CA ILE A 41 11.03 -10.57 -3.57
C ILE A 41 11.91 -9.44 -3.03
N LEU A 42 11.83 -8.23 -3.59
CA LEU A 42 12.61 -7.08 -3.13
C LEU A 42 12.26 -6.72 -1.68
N VAL A 43 10.97 -6.71 -1.35
CA VAL A 43 10.49 -6.39 0.00
C VAL A 43 10.79 -7.53 0.97
N THR A 44 10.51 -8.78 0.61
CA THR A 44 10.57 -9.91 1.56
C THR A 44 11.95 -10.52 1.71
N LYS A 45 12.73 -10.65 0.63
CA LYS A 45 14.02 -11.35 0.64
C LYS A 45 15.20 -10.40 0.77
N LEU A 46 15.11 -9.24 0.14
CA LEU A 46 16.17 -8.22 0.17
C LEU A 46 15.93 -7.17 1.26
N ASN A 47 14.79 -7.22 1.97
CA ASN A 47 14.40 -6.30 3.04
C ASN A 47 14.55 -4.82 2.62
N VAL A 48 14.29 -4.52 1.34
CA VAL A 48 14.28 -3.14 0.86
C VAL A 48 12.98 -2.50 1.30
N GLU A 49 13.07 -1.27 1.84
CA GLU A 49 11.90 -0.49 2.24
C GLU A 49 10.83 -0.47 1.12
N PRO A 50 9.54 -0.73 1.41
CA PRO A 50 8.50 -0.87 0.40
C PRO A 50 8.41 0.33 -0.55
N PHE A 51 8.66 1.54 -0.02
CA PHE A 51 8.66 2.77 -0.81
C PHE A 51 9.74 2.75 -1.91
N ILE A 52 10.97 2.39 -1.55
CA ILE A 52 12.10 2.28 -2.48
C ILE A 52 11.84 1.14 -3.48
N SER A 53 11.25 0.04 -3.00
CA SER A 53 10.93 -1.12 -3.84
C SER A 53 9.92 -0.78 -4.93
N ILE A 54 8.84 -0.08 -4.58
CA ILE A 54 7.83 0.35 -5.54
C ILE A 54 8.44 1.31 -6.56
N LEU A 55 9.23 2.29 -6.12
CA LEU A 55 9.90 3.24 -7.04
C LEU A 55 10.81 2.53 -8.04
N LEU A 56 11.69 1.65 -7.56
CA LEU A 56 12.61 0.90 -8.43
C LEU A 56 11.85 0.04 -9.44
N ILE A 57 10.85 -0.73 -8.98
CA ILE A 57 10.08 -1.61 -9.85
C ILE A 57 9.23 -0.80 -10.84
N SER A 58 8.63 0.32 -10.44
CA SER A 58 7.87 1.20 -11.34
C SER A 58 8.75 1.78 -12.44
N ILE A 59 9.98 2.19 -12.13
CA ILE A 59 10.94 2.69 -13.14
C ILE A 59 11.35 1.55 -14.08
N ILE A 60 11.76 0.41 -13.54
CA ILE A 60 12.20 -0.75 -14.34
C ILE A 60 11.07 -1.25 -15.24
N MET A 61 9.86 -1.40 -14.72
CA MET A 61 8.70 -1.84 -15.52
C MET A 61 8.26 -0.79 -16.53
N GLY A 62 8.31 0.50 -16.18
CA GLY A 62 8.03 1.56 -17.13
C GLY A 62 8.96 1.51 -18.34
N LEU A 63 10.25 1.27 -18.11
CA LEU A 63 11.25 1.10 -19.16
C LEU A 63 11.03 -0.19 -19.97
N VAL A 64 10.75 -1.33 -19.31
CA VAL A 64 10.50 -2.61 -19.99
C VAL A 64 9.23 -2.58 -20.85
N LEU A 65 8.21 -1.82 -20.43
CA LEU A 65 6.97 -1.62 -21.19
C LEU A 65 7.11 -0.59 -22.31
N GLY A 66 8.27 0.08 -22.43
CA GLY A 66 8.55 1.06 -23.48
C GLY A 66 7.85 2.41 -23.27
N LEU A 67 7.52 2.76 -22.02
CA LEU A 67 6.96 4.07 -21.70
C LEU A 67 8.04 5.15 -21.78
N SER A 68 7.65 6.36 -22.18
CA SER A 68 8.55 7.50 -22.15
C SER A 68 8.88 7.91 -20.70
N PRO A 69 10.04 8.53 -20.43
CA PRO A 69 10.42 8.92 -19.06
C PRO A 69 9.38 9.82 -18.37
N ILE A 70 8.71 10.70 -19.13
CA ILE A 70 7.68 11.58 -18.58
C ILE A 70 6.41 10.81 -18.19
N GLU A 71 6.02 9.80 -18.96
CA GLU A 71 4.87 8.94 -18.66
C GLU A 71 5.15 8.04 -17.45
N ILE A 72 6.40 7.61 -17.26
CA ILE A 72 6.81 6.84 -16.08
C ILE A 72 6.64 7.68 -14.83
N ILE A 73 7.14 8.92 -14.83
CA ILE A 73 7.02 9.84 -13.69
C ILE A 73 5.55 10.15 -13.41
N ASP A 74 4.76 10.49 -14.44
CA ASP A 74 3.33 10.77 -14.28
C ASP A 74 2.55 9.55 -13.75
N SER A 75 2.93 8.34 -14.17
CA SER A 75 2.33 7.10 -13.65
C SER A 75 2.67 6.86 -12.18
N ILE A 76 3.92 7.13 -11.78
CA ILE A 76 4.36 7.03 -10.38
C ILE A 76 3.64 8.07 -9.52
N GLU A 77 3.57 9.31 -9.98
CA GLU A 77 2.87 10.40 -9.27
C GLU A 77 1.37 10.12 -9.14
N LYS A 78 0.72 9.64 -10.20
CA LYS A 78 -0.70 9.26 -10.14
C LYS A 78 -0.94 8.09 -9.19
N GLY A 79 -0.14 7.03 -9.27
CA GLY A 79 -0.30 5.86 -8.42
C GLY A 79 -0.02 6.19 -6.95
N ASN A 80 1.17 6.69 -6.67
CA ASN A 80 1.63 6.96 -5.31
C ASN A 80 0.96 8.21 -4.71
N GLY A 81 0.73 9.25 -5.52
CA GLY A 81 0.08 10.49 -5.12
C GLY A 81 -1.41 10.34 -4.85
N ALA A 82 -2.13 9.44 -5.52
CA ALA A 82 -3.51 9.13 -5.14
C ALA A 82 -3.59 8.47 -3.75
N LEU A 83 -2.69 7.51 -3.47
CA LEU A 83 -2.61 6.83 -2.18
C LEU A 83 -2.20 7.79 -1.05
N LEU A 84 -1.08 8.51 -1.25
CA LEU A 84 -0.58 9.48 -0.29
C LEU A 84 -1.52 10.68 -0.16
N GLY A 85 -2.20 11.10 -1.21
CA GLY A 85 -3.18 12.17 -1.16
C GLY A 85 -4.31 11.84 -0.16
N HIS A 86 -4.92 10.67 -0.31
CA HIS A 86 -5.98 10.23 0.61
C HIS A 86 -5.48 10.02 2.04
N LEU A 87 -4.27 9.48 2.22
CA LEU A 87 -3.73 9.17 3.54
C LEU A 87 -3.00 10.33 4.21
N SER A 88 -2.56 11.36 3.48
CA SER A 88 -1.66 12.42 3.97
C SER A 88 -2.22 13.18 5.15
N LEU A 89 -3.48 13.61 5.07
CA LEU A 89 -4.17 14.33 6.14
C LEU A 89 -4.36 13.45 7.37
N ILE A 90 -4.75 12.20 7.17
CA ILE A 90 -4.93 11.22 8.25
C ILE A 90 -3.60 10.91 8.94
N LEU A 91 -2.53 10.71 8.17
CA LEU A 91 -1.19 10.45 8.68
C LEU A 91 -0.66 11.67 9.46
N GLY A 92 -0.80 12.86 8.88
CA GLY A 92 -0.35 14.12 9.50
C GLY A 92 -1.12 14.44 10.79
N LEU A 93 -2.45 14.37 10.76
CA LEU A 93 -3.27 14.57 11.95
C LEU A 93 -3.08 13.46 12.98
N GLY A 94 -2.96 12.20 12.57
CA GLY A 94 -2.69 11.07 13.47
C GLY A 94 -1.36 11.22 14.19
N ALA A 95 -0.31 11.66 13.49
CA ALA A 95 0.99 11.94 14.10
C ALA A 95 0.92 13.13 15.08
N MET A 96 0.24 14.22 14.72
CA MET A 96 0.03 15.38 15.60
C MET A 96 -0.82 15.03 16.83
N LEU A 97 -1.88 14.23 16.65
CA LEU A 97 -2.69 13.73 17.76
C LEU A 97 -1.85 12.85 18.70
N GLY A 98 -0.99 11.99 18.17
CA GLY A 98 -0.08 11.21 19.00
C GLY A 98 0.84 12.07 19.87
N THR A 99 1.46 13.11 19.31
CA THR A 99 2.32 13.99 20.11
C THR A 99 1.53 14.81 21.13
N LEU A 100 0.32 15.24 20.80
CA LEU A 100 -0.58 15.92 21.74
C LEU A 100 -1.06 15.00 22.87
N LEU A 101 -1.37 13.74 22.57
CA LEU A 101 -1.75 12.75 23.58
C LEU A 101 -0.58 12.44 24.53
N ASN A 102 0.64 12.45 24.03
CA ASN A 102 1.84 12.20 24.83
C ASN A 102 2.20 13.36 25.75
N THR A 103 1.93 14.58 25.32
CA THR A 103 2.23 15.81 26.08
C THR A 103 1.08 16.23 26.99
N SER A 104 -0.14 15.74 26.73
CA SER A 104 -1.32 16.00 27.56
C SER A 104 -1.49 14.97 28.68
N LYS A 105 -2.39 15.28 29.61
CA LYS A 105 -2.85 14.34 30.65
C LYS A 105 -3.52 13.07 30.09
N ALA A 106 -3.71 12.96 28.78
CA ALA A 106 -4.20 11.73 28.16
C ALA A 106 -3.22 10.55 28.37
N ALA A 107 -1.94 10.82 28.63
CA ALA A 107 -1.02 9.79 29.10
C ALA A 107 -1.57 9.10 30.37
N GLU A 108 -2.19 9.82 31.31
CA GLU A 108 -2.73 9.23 32.56
C GLU A 108 -3.84 8.20 32.26
N ILE A 109 -4.64 8.41 31.21
CA ILE A 109 -5.68 7.45 30.77
C ILE A 109 -5.02 6.15 30.31
N THR A 110 -3.93 6.23 29.56
CA THR A 110 -3.16 5.05 29.15
C THR A 110 -2.54 4.33 30.36
N ASP A 111 -2.17 5.04 31.45
CA ASP A 111 -1.71 4.39 32.70
C ASP A 111 -2.82 3.59 33.38
N GLU A 112 -4.03 4.14 33.45
CA GLU A 112 -5.18 3.43 34.02
C GLU A 112 -5.51 2.17 33.22
N VAL A 113 -5.48 2.25 31.89
CA VAL A 113 -5.70 1.09 31.02
C VAL A 113 -4.62 0.02 31.29
N ILE A 114 -3.34 0.39 31.40
CA ILE A 114 -2.25 -0.56 31.70
C ILE A 114 -2.38 -1.18 33.10
N LYS A 115 -2.78 -0.40 34.11
CA LYS A 115 -3.03 -0.91 35.48
C LYS A 115 -4.17 -1.92 35.51
N LEU A 116 -5.28 -1.64 34.81
CA LEU A 116 -6.39 -2.59 34.67
C LEU A 116 -5.93 -3.86 33.96
N THR A 117 -5.16 -3.70 32.89
CA THR A 117 -4.60 -4.82 32.11
C THR A 117 -3.73 -5.74 32.97
N SER A 118 -2.85 -5.15 33.80
CA SER A 118 -1.96 -5.87 34.73
C SER A 118 -2.73 -6.59 35.85
N LYS A 119 -3.85 -5.99 36.32
CA LYS A 119 -4.70 -6.60 37.36
C LYS A 119 -5.46 -7.82 36.86
N PHE A 120 -5.87 -7.83 35.59
CA PHE A 120 -6.59 -8.94 34.97
C PHE A 120 -5.68 -9.91 34.19
N ASN A 121 -4.36 -9.69 34.19
CA ASN A 121 -3.36 -10.47 33.44
C ASN A 121 -3.69 -10.60 31.94
N ILE A 122 -4.35 -9.59 31.38
CA ILE A 122 -4.69 -9.52 29.95
C ILE A 122 -3.51 -8.90 29.22
N SER A 123 -3.27 -9.24 27.94
CA SER A 123 -2.22 -8.56 27.17
C SER A 123 -2.70 -7.17 26.74
N VAL A 124 -1.84 -6.16 26.89
CA VAL A 124 -2.09 -4.79 26.38
C VAL A 124 -2.41 -4.82 24.87
N LEU A 125 -1.79 -5.73 24.12
CA LEU A 125 -2.07 -5.94 22.69
C LEU A 125 -3.52 -6.31 22.43
N LEU A 126 -4.14 -7.13 23.29
CA LEU A 126 -5.52 -7.58 23.12
C LEU A 126 -6.51 -6.43 23.33
N ILE A 127 -6.31 -5.62 24.37
CA ILE A 127 -7.15 -4.44 24.62
C ILE A 127 -6.97 -3.42 23.49
N SER A 128 -5.72 -3.20 23.06
CA SER A 128 -5.40 -2.32 21.93
C SER A 128 -6.08 -2.78 20.64
N PHE A 129 -6.14 -4.10 20.40
CA PHE A 129 -6.84 -4.68 19.28
C PHE A 129 -8.37 -4.48 19.36
N ILE A 130 -8.98 -4.66 20.53
CA ILE A 130 -10.42 -4.44 20.73
C ILE A 130 -10.77 -2.97 20.53
N VAL A 131 -9.99 -2.05 21.12
CA VAL A 131 -10.21 -0.61 20.95
C VAL A 131 -9.98 -0.20 19.49
N ALA A 132 -8.97 -0.75 18.81
CA ALA A 132 -8.76 -0.55 17.37
C ALA A 132 -9.95 -1.05 16.54
N ALA A 133 -10.54 -2.20 16.90
CA ALA A 133 -11.72 -2.72 16.23
C ALA A 133 -12.94 -1.81 16.45
N MET A 134 -13.15 -1.29 17.66
CA MET A 134 -14.22 -0.33 17.96
C MET A 134 -14.04 0.99 17.18
N LEU A 135 -12.83 1.55 17.19
CA LEU A 135 -12.50 2.74 16.41
C LEU A 135 -12.62 2.48 14.90
N ARG A 136 -12.32 1.28 14.42
CA ARG A 136 -12.51 0.91 13.01
C ARG A 136 -13.97 0.94 12.61
N ILE A 137 -14.86 0.44 13.47
CA ILE A 137 -16.31 0.47 13.24
C ILE A 137 -16.81 1.92 13.23
N ALA A 138 -16.28 2.78 14.10
CA ALA A 138 -16.67 4.19 14.17
C ALA A 138 -16.09 5.05 13.01
N LEU A 139 -14.83 4.83 12.64
CA LEU A 139 -14.07 5.68 11.71
C LEU A 139 -14.11 5.20 10.25
N GLY A 140 -14.53 3.96 9.99
CA GLY A 140 -14.71 3.47 8.63
C GLY A 140 -13.41 3.26 7.82
N SER A 141 -12.22 3.50 8.39
CA SER A 141 -10.92 3.20 7.77
C SER A 141 -9.96 2.41 8.69
N SER A 142 -9.34 1.35 8.14
CA SER A 142 -8.40 0.49 8.88
C SER A 142 -7.14 1.24 9.25
N THR A 143 -6.66 2.09 8.34
CA THR A 143 -5.42 2.84 8.52
C THR A 143 -5.58 3.92 9.59
N VAL A 144 -6.68 4.66 9.58
CA VAL A 144 -6.97 5.71 10.58
C VAL A 144 -7.00 5.12 11.99
N SER A 145 -7.75 4.04 12.18
CA SER A 145 -7.87 3.38 13.48
C SER A 145 -6.52 2.87 13.97
N ALA A 146 -5.77 2.19 13.09
CA ALA A 146 -4.45 1.67 13.42
C ALA A 146 -3.48 2.77 13.87
N ILE A 147 -3.37 3.87 13.12
CA ILE A 147 -2.47 4.99 13.45
C ILE A 147 -2.87 5.64 14.77
N THR A 148 -4.18 5.82 15.01
CA THR A 148 -4.69 6.43 16.25
C THR A 148 -4.35 5.59 17.48
N ILE A 149 -4.54 4.27 17.40
CA ILE A 149 -4.19 3.35 18.48
C ILE A 149 -2.68 3.29 18.69
N LEU A 150 -1.90 3.26 17.61
CA LEU A 150 -0.44 3.30 17.69
C LEU A 150 0.04 4.54 18.45
N ALA A 151 -0.52 5.70 18.10
CA ALA A 151 -0.22 6.99 18.72
C ALA A 151 -0.52 7.00 20.22
N VAL A 152 -1.60 6.37 20.67
CA VAL A 152 -1.99 6.29 22.09
C VAL A 152 -1.07 5.38 22.91
N ILE A 153 -0.64 4.25 22.33
CA ILE A 153 0.05 3.18 23.08
C ILE A 153 1.59 3.25 22.95
N GLN A 154 2.12 3.76 21.83
CA GLN A 154 3.56 3.84 21.56
C GLN A 154 4.40 4.32 22.75
N PRO A 155 4.09 5.45 23.42
CA PRO A 155 4.95 6.00 24.47
C PRO A 155 5.20 5.01 25.60
N LYS A 156 4.21 4.16 25.88
CA LYS A 156 4.22 3.26 27.03
C LYS A 156 4.58 1.84 26.65
N LEU A 157 4.42 1.46 25.38
CA LEU A 157 5.00 0.21 24.88
C LEU A 157 6.53 0.28 25.02
N PHE A 158 7.19 1.35 24.54
CA PHE A 158 8.65 1.48 24.64
C PHE A 158 9.21 1.50 26.07
N TYR A 159 8.45 2.04 27.04
CA TYR A 159 8.82 2.00 28.46
C TYR A 159 8.40 0.68 29.16
N GLY A 160 7.35 0.01 28.68
CA GLY A 160 6.76 -1.19 29.27
C GLY A 160 7.44 -2.50 28.87
N ILE A 161 8.10 -2.59 27.70
CA ILE A 161 8.90 -3.78 27.34
C ILE A 161 10.17 -3.92 28.21
N SER A 162 10.53 -2.89 29.00
CA SER A 162 11.64 -2.97 29.96
C SER A 162 11.29 -3.64 31.29
N TYR A 163 10.03 -4.02 31.51
CA TYR A 163 9.55 -4.69 32.73
C TYR A 163 8.81 -6.01 32.47
N ALA A 164 8.91 -6.56 31.26
CA ALA A 164 8.45 -7.91 30.92
C ALA A 164 9.64 -8.89 30.92
#